data_AF-A0A6A5C929-F1
#
_entry.id   AF-A0A6A5C929-F1
#
_cell.length_a   1.000
_cell.length_b   1.000
_cell.length_c   1.000
_cell.angle_alpha   90.00
_cell.angle_beta   90.00
_cell.angle_gamma   90.00
#
_symmetry.space_group_name_H-M   'P 1'
#
loop_
_entity.id
_entity.type
_entity.pdbx_description
1 polymer ?
#
loop_
_entity_poly.entity_id
_entity_poly.type
_entity_poly.pdbx_seq_one_letter_code
_entity_poly.pdbx_strand_id
1 'polypeptide(L)'
;MQQICNFIPEKCIIVAHNAVFDRTTFLQAYKFYKTQDRHFGFTDDLRELIFLDSISIFKERLKKKNINTDNTKLGILYENLFHKPIENQHTAKADVVAMIDIMNKLFNRKQSHEYHLRKHVQAKTNLKGSLIAFKNSKILSDKEVVSTLPNYMFK
;
A
#
# COMPACT_ATOMS: atom_id res chain seq x y z
N MET A 1 -22.98 9.93 -10.52
CA MET A 1 -21.53 9.97 -10.17
C MET A 1 -21.20 8.75 -9.34
N GLN A 2 -20.39 7.82 -9.86
CA GLN A 2 -19.93 6.68 -9.06
C GLN A 2 -18.92 7.17 -8.02
N GLN A 3 -19.25 7.01 -6.75
CA GLN A 3 -18.40 7.41 -5.64
C GLN A 3 -17.13 6.53 -5.62
N ILE A 4 -15.94 7.14 -5.57
CA ILE A 4 -14.64 6.46 -5.44
C ILE A 4 -14.66 5.43 -4.28
N CYS A 5 -15.42 5.69 -3.22
CA CYS A 5 -15.62 4.79 -2.09
C CYS A 5 -16.27 3.45 -2.44
N ASN A 6 -17.08 3.38 -3.51
CA ASN A 6 -17.73 2.13 -3.92
C ASN A 6 -16.75 1.14 -4.57
N PHE A 7 -15.58 1.60 -5.05
CA PHE A 7 -14.54 0.73 -5.60
C PHE A 7 -13.59 0.18 -4.54
N ILE A 8 -13.59 0.76 -3.34
CA ILE A 8 -12.74 0.36 -2.23
C ILE A 8 -13.53 -0.63 -1.35
N PRO A 9 -13.06 -1.89 -1.20
CA PRO A 9 -13.70 -2.86 -0.31
C PRO A 9 -13.85 -2.33 1.12
N GLU A 10 -14.83 -2.84 1.87
CA GLU A 10 -15.07 -2.45 3.27
C GLU A 10 -13.85 -2.61 4.17
N LYS A 11 -12.98 -3.58 3.85
CA LYS A 11 -11.71 -3.85 4.54
C LYS A 11 -10.63 -4.09 3.51
N CYS A 12 -9.72 -3.14 3.37
CA CYS A 12 -8.70 -3.19 2.32
C CYS A 12 -7.30 -2.83 2.80
N ILE A 13 -6.31 -3.58 2.34
CA ILE A 13 -4.90 -3.23 2.45
C ILE A 13 -4.47 -2.63 1.11
N ILE A 14 -4.06 -1.36 1.16
CA ILE A 14 -3.50 -0.58 0.07
C ILE A 14 -1.98 -0.65 0.19
N VAL A 15 -1.32 -1.18 -0.84
CA VAL A 15 0.15 -1.17 -0.91
C VAL A 15 0.61 0.09 -1.63
N ALA A 16 1.46 0.88 -0.98
CA ALA A 16 1.96 2.14 -1.52
C ALA A 16 3.49 2.23 -1.35
N HIS A 17 4.15 3.00 -2.21
CA HIS A 17 5.59 3.21 -2.15
C HIS A 17 5.87 4.55 -1.49
N ASN A 18 6.38 4.52 -0.24
CA ASN A 18 6.33 5.66 0.69
C ASN A 18 4.90 5.93 1.20
N ALA A 19 4.26 4.89 1.74
CA ALA A 19 2.85 4.88 2.12
C ALA A 19 2.41 6.00 3.08
N VAL A 20 3.33 6.62 3.83
CA VAL A 20 3.04 7.79 4.68
C VAL A 20 2.55 8.98 3.85
N PHE A 21 3.13 9.19 2.67
CA PHE A 21 2.75 10.27 1.75
C PHE A 21 1.36 10.01 1.18
N ASP A 22 1.14 8.86 0.53
CA ASP A 22 -0.14 8.50 -0.10
C ASP A 22 -1.30 8.54 0.88
N ARG A 23 -1.08 8.02 2.10
CA ARG A 23 -2.05 8.10 3.19
C ARG A 23 -2.41 9.54 3.53
N THR A 24 -1.41 10.42 3.68
CA THR A 24 -1.64 11.81 4.09
C THR A 24 -2.41 12.56 3.02
N THR A 25 -2.03 12.38 1.75
CA THR A 25 -2.73 12.94 0.59
C THR A 25 -4.16 12.42 0.49
N PHE A 26 -4.37 11.10 0.67
CA PHE A 26 -5.70 10.49 0.68
C PHE A 26 -6.59 11.06 1.79
N LEU A 27 -6.08 11.19 3.02
CA LEU A 27 -6.82 11.73 4.15
C LEU A 27 -7.16 13.21 3.96
N GLN A 28 -6.25 14.01 3.40
CA GLN A 28 -6.50 15.41 3.09
C GLN A 28 -7.59 15.55 2.03
N ALA A 29 -7.50 14.78 0.94
CA ALA A 29 -8.52 14.74 -0.09
C ALA A 29 -9.87 14.31 0.48
N TYR A 30 -9.91 13.23 1.26
CA TYR A 30 -11.13 12.75 1.92
C TYR A 30 -11.78 13.83 2.79
N LYS A 31 -11.00 14.49 3.66
CA LYS A 31 -11.49 15.56 4.53
C LYS A 31 -12.04 16.73 3.71
N PHE A 32 -11.33 17.14 2.66
CA PHE A 32 -11.76 18.21 1.77
C PHE A 32 -13.12 17.91 1.13
N TYR A 33 -13.28 16.72 0.53
CA TYR A 33 -14.54 16.32 -0.09
C TYR A 33 -15.68 16.18 0.92
N LYS A 34 -15.40 15.66 2.12
CA LYS A 34 -16.38 15.60 3.21
C LYS A 34 -16.89 16.98 3.62
N THR A 35 -16.03 18.00 3.60
CA THR A 35 -16.42 19.37 3.98
C THR A 35 -17.15 20.13 2.88
N GLN A 36 -16.84 19.87 1.61
CA GLN A 36 -17.39 20.58 0.46
C GLN A 36 -18.77 20.08 0.06
N ASP A 37 -19.14 18.84 0.41
CA ASP A 37 -20.32 18.22 -0.18
C ASP A 37 -21.15 17.43 0.84
N ARG A 38 -22.30 17.99 1.25
CA ARG A 38 -23.34 17.27 2.03
C ARG A 38 -24.15 16.30 1.16
N HIS A 39 -23.98 16.31 -0.17
CA HIS A 39 -24.80 15.53 -1.12
C HIS A 39 -24.09 14.29 -1.68
N PHE A 40 -22.77 14.19 -1.55
CA PHE A 40 -22.11 12.90 -1.64
C PHE A 40 -22.30 12.24 -0.29
N GLY A 41 -23.19 11.23 -0.24
CA GLY A 41 -23.40 10.39 0.94
C GLY A 41 -22.15 9.60 1.32
N PHE A 42 -21.07 10.28 1.66
CA PHE A 42 -19.99 9.75 2.45
C PHE A 42 -20.61 9.46 3.81
N THR A 43 -21.04 8.22 4.01
CA THR A 43 -21.29 7.74 5.37
C THR A 43 -19.98 7.95 6.15
N ASP A 44 -20.09 8.27 7.44
CA ASP A 44 -18.93 8.46 8.34
C ASP A 44 -17.99 7.24 8.40
N ASP A 45 -18.39 6.15 7.77
CA ASP A 45 -17.66 4.92 7.53
C ASP A 45 -16.55 5.15 6.50
N LEU A 46 -15.48 5.86 6.89
CA LEU A 46 -14.17 5.55 6.33
C LEU A 46 -13.90 4.07 6.64
N ARG A 47 -14.22 3.25 5.63
CA ARG A 47 -14.00 1.81 5.53
C ARG A 47 -12.60 1.47 6.02
N GLU A 48 -12.44 0.31 6.66
CA GLU A 48 -11.19 -0.02 7.34
C GLU A 48 -10.06 -0.14 6.31
N LEU A 49 -9.21 0.91 6.24
CA LEU A 49 -8.14 1.04 5.26
C LEU A 49 -6.80 0.91 5.95
N ILE A 50 -5.97 0.02 5.41
CA ILE A 50 -4.62 -0.24 5.87
C ILE A 50 -3.65 0.19 4.77
N PHE A 51 -2.79 1.15 5.06
CA PHE A 51 -1.69 1.50 4.16
C PHE A 51 -0.44 0.71 4.54
N LEU A 52 0.08 -0.07 3.60
CA LEU A 52 1.28 -0.90 3.76
C LEU A 52 2.42 -0.36 2.90
N ASP A 53 3.56 -0.05 3.53
CA ASP A 53 4.72 0.49 2.84
C ASP A 53 5.54 -0.60 2.12
N SER A 54 5.50 -0.55 0.78
CA SER A 54 6.25 -1.43 -0.11
C SER A 54 7.77 -1.31 0.04
N ILE A 55 8.31 -0.19 0.51
CA ILE A 55 9.77 -0.02 0.72
C ILE A 55 10.29 -1.11 1.65
N SER A 56 9.59 -1.33 2.77
CA SER A 56 10.00 -2.33 3.76
C SER A 56 9.92 -3.76 3.23
N ILE A 57 8.90 -4.04 2.40
CA ILE A 57 8.70 -5.33 1.75
C ILE A 57 9.81 -5.58 0.71
N PHE A 58 10.12 -4.57 -0.11
CA PHE A 58 11.16 -4.67 -1.13
C PHE A 58 12.54 -4.89 -0.51
N LYS A 59 12.90 -4.15 0.54
CA LYS A 59 14.18 -4.34 1.27
C LYS A 59 14.36 -5.79 1.75
N GLU A 60 13.32 -6.38 2.35
CA GLU A 60 13.36 -7.76 2.81
C GLU A 60 13.57 -8.75 1.65
N ARG A 61 12.89 -8.52 0.52
CA ARG A 61 12.96 -9.41 -0.65
C ARG A 61 14.26 -9.28 -1.43
N LEU A 62 14.79 -8.07 -1.55
CA LEU A 62 16.10 -7.79 -2.13
C LEU A 62 17.20 -8.51 -1.34
N LYS A 63 17.17 -8.40 -0.01
CA LYS A 63 18.08 -9.13 0.89
C LYS A 63 18.01 -10.65 0.69
N LYS A 64 16.81 -11.21 0.60
CA LYS A 64 16.60 -12.66 0.34
C LYS A 64 17.12 -13.12 -1.02
N LYS A 65 17.21 -12.22 -2.00
CA LYS A 65 17.72 -12.50 -3.35
C LYS A 65 19.20 -12.14 -3.51
N ASN A 66 19.88 -11.74 -2.43
CA ASN A 66 21.27 -11.24 -2.46
C ASN A 66 21.46 -10.07 -3.44
N ILE A 67 20.42 -9.26 -3.64
CA ILE A 67 20.50 -8.04 -4.45
C ILE A 67 20.86 -6.89 -3.51
N ASN A 68 22.08 -6.37 -3.64
CA ASN A 68 22.55 -5.27 -2.82
C ASN A 68 22.15 -3.93 -3.47
N THR A 69 21.21 -3.22 -2.86
CA THR A 69 20.83 -1.88 -3.29
C THR A 69 20.49 -1.03 -2.07
N ASP A 70 21.27 0.03 -1.88
CA ASP A 70 21.09 0.96 -0.75
C ASP A 70 19.92 1.93 -1.01
N ASN A 71 19.48 2.03 -2.26
CA ASN A 71 18.48 2.99 -2.69
C ASN A 71 17.19 2.29 -3.14
N THR A 72 16.14 2.52 -2.38
CA THR A 72 14.82 1.93 -2.61
C THR A 72 13.81 2.92 -3.17
N LYS A 73 14.25 4.10 -3.65
CA LYS A 73 13.38 5.00 -4.42
C LYS A 73 12.87 4.27 -5.66
N LEU A 74 11.56 4.37 -5.95
CA LEU A 74 10.87 3.60 -6.99
C LEU A 74 11.61 3.56 -8.32
N GLY A 75 11.94 4.72 -8.89
CA GLY A 75 12.63 4.83 -10.19
C GLY A 75 14.01 4.16 -10.19
N ILE A 76 14.80 4.38 -9.15
CA ILE A 76 16.15 3.81 -9.02
C ILE A 76 16.07 2.29 -8.83
N LEU A 77 15.13 1.83 -8.01
CA LEU A 77 14.92 0.40 -7.81
C LEU A 77 14.45 -0.27 -9.11
N TYR A 78 13.55 0.35 -9.85
CA TYR A 78 13.08 -0.16 -11.15
C TYR A 78 14.23 -0.25 -12.15
N GLU A 79 15.01 0.82 -12.30
CA GLU A 79 16.15 0.85 -13.21
C GLU A 79 17.19 -0.22 -12.86
N ASN A 80 17.49 -0.41 -11.58
CA ASN A 80 18.41 -1.45 -11.11
C ASN A 80 17.91 -2.87 -11.43
N LEU A 81 16.60 -3.12 -11.38
CA LEU A 81 16.03 -4.46 -11.57
C LEU A 81 15.73 -4.81 -13.03
N PHE A 82 15.50 -3.81 -13.87
CA PHE A 82 15.04 -3.96 -15.26
C PHE A 82 15.96 -3.34 -16.30
N HIS A 83 17.02 -2.63 -15.88
CA HIS A 83 18.00 -1.95 -16.75
C HIS A 83 17.36 -0.97 -17.75
N LYS A 84 16.28 -0.30 -17.33
CA LYS A 84 15.57 0.72 -18.08
C LYS A 84 14.84 1.69 -17.13
N PRO A 85 14.63 2.96 -17.52
CA PRO A 85 13.83 3.89 -16.72
C PRO A 85 12.33 3.53 -16.75
N ILE A 86 11.56 4.15 -15.85
CA ILE A 86 10.09 4.09 -15.88
C ILE A 86 9.59 5.06 -16.95
N GLU A 87 8.87 4.56 -17.95
CA GLU A 87 8.22 5.42 -18.95
C GLU A 87 7.09 6.24 -18.31
N ASN A 88 7.03 7.55 -18.59
CA ASN A 88 6.04 8.47 -18.02
C ASN A 88 6.03 8.50 -16.48
N GLN A 89 7.22 8.42 -15.87
CA GLN A 89 7.41 8.61 -14.44
C GLN A 89 6.74 9.90 -13.96
N HIS A 90 6.23 9.91 -12.71
CA HIS A 90 5.40 10.96 -12.11
C HIS A 90 3.93 10.97 -12.53
N THR A 91 3.50 9.98 -13.33
CA THR A 91 2.07 9.66 -13.44
C THR A 91 1.72 8.55 -12.47
N ALA A 92 0.62 8.72 -11.73
CA ALA A 92 0.17 7.71 -10.74
C ALA A 92 0.03 6.31 -11.37
N LYS A 93 -0.41 6.24 -12.63
CA LYS A 93 -0.52 4.98 -13.38
C LYS A 93 0.85 4.33 -13.62
N ALA A 94 1.83 5.09 -14.11
CA ALA A 94 3.17 4.53 -14.37
C ALA A 94 3.84 4.07 -13.09
N ASP A 95 3.70 4.83 -11.99
CA ASP A 95 4.28 4.48 -10.70
C ASP A 95 3.66 3.18 -10.14
N VAL A 96 2.34 3.01 -10.25
CA VAL A 96 1.67 1.76 -9.85
C VAL A 96 2.10 0.57 -10.71
N VAL A 97 2.20 0.74 -12.04
CA VAL A 97 2.69 -0.32 -12.94
C VAL A 97 4.12 -0.72 -12.57
N ALA A 98 5.00 0.25 -12.33
CA ALA A 98 6.37 0.00 -11.92
C ALA A 98 6.44 -0.77 -10.58
N MET A 99 5.58 -0.43 -9.61
CA MET A 99 5.48 -1.18 -8.36
C MET A 99 5.07 -2.64 -8.59
N ILE A 100 4.08 -2.89 -9.45
CA ILE A 100 3.59 -4.24 -9.77
C ILE A 100 4.72 -5.07 -10.43
N ASP A 101 5.45 -4.47 -11.37
CA ASP A 101 6.60 -5.11 -12.01
C ASP A 101 7.68 -5.50 -10.99
N ILE A 102 8.05 -4.59 -10.09
CA ILE A 102 9.01 -4.86 -9.01
C ILE A 102 8.52 -6.01 -8.14
N MET A 103 7.24 -6.03 -7.76
CA MET A 103 6.65 -7.15 -7.01
C MET A 103 6.79 -8.47 -7.79
N ASN A 104 6.42 -8.48 -9.08
CA ASN A 104 6.54 -9.66 -9.94
C ASN A 104 7.99 -10.19 -10.05
N LYS A 105 8.98 -9.30 -10.05
CA LYS A 105 10.41 -9.63 -10.11
C LYS A 105 10.93 -10.19 -8.78
N LEU A 106 10.51 -9.60 -7.67
CA LEU A 106 11.00 -9.92 -6.32
C LEU A 106 10.25 -11.09 -5.67
N PHE A 107 9.01 -11.35 -6.05
CA PHE A 107 8.18 -12.37 -5.44
C PHE A 107 8.33 -13.72 -6.15
N ASN A 108 7.95 -14.80 -5.48
CA ASN A 108 8.01 -16.13 -6.08
C ASN A 108 6.78 -16.33 -6.97
N ARG A 109 6.99 -16.59 -8.26
CA ARG A 109 5.90 -16.81 -9.23
C ARG A 109 4.95 -17.95 -8.86
N LYS A 110 5.35 -18.88 -7.98
CA LYS A 110 4.50 -19.99 -7.51
C LYS A 110 3.44 -19.55 -6.49
N GLN A 111 3.50 -18.33 -5.96
CA GLN A 111 2.58 -17.83 -4.95
C GLN A 111 2.05 -16.45 -5.35
N SER A 112 0.82 -16.14 -4.96
CA SER A 112 0.22 -14.84 -5.23
C SER A 112 0.94 -13.71 -4.48
N HIS A 113 0.85 -12.48 -5.02
CA HIS A 113 1.29 -11.29 -4.31
C HIS A 113 0.65 -11.18 -2.93
N GLU A 114 -0.65 -11.46 -2.86
CA GLU A 114 -1.42 -11.49 -1.62
C GLU A 114 -0.81 -12.41 -0.56
N TYR A 115 -0.44 -13.65 -0.93
CA TYR A 115 0.19 -14.58 0.01
C TYR A 115 1.47 -13.99 0.62
N HIS A 116 2.29 -13.37 -0.21
CA HIS A 116 3.55 -12.78 0.23
C HIS A 116 3.36 -11.56 1.11
N LEU A 117 2.36 -10.73 0.82
CA LEU A 117 2.02 -9.56 1.63
C LEU A 117 1.41 -9.99 2.98
N ARG A 118 0.48 -10.97 3.00
CA ARG A 118 -0.06 -11.55 4.23
C ARG A 118 1.04 -12.07 5.14
N LYS A 119 1.97 -12.86 4.59
CA LYS A 119 3.10 -13.40 5.36
C LYS A 119 4.00 -12.30 5.92
N HIS A 120 4.25 -11.23 5.15
CA HIS A 120 5.05 -10.09 5.62
C HIS A 120 4.37 -9.40 6.81
N VAL A 121 3.07 -9.11 6.72
CA VAL A 121 2.35 -8.46 7.80
C VAL A 121 2.28 -9.36 9.04
N GLN A 122 2.00 -10.66 8.88
CA GLN A 122 1.98 -11.62 9.99
C GLN A 122 3.34 -11.78 10.68
N ALA A 123 4.45 -11.68 9.94
CA ALA A 123 5.80 -11.82 10.49
C ALA A 123 6.25 -10.59 11.29
N LYS A 124 5.63 -9.42 11.09
CA LYS A 124 5.98 -8.20 11.82
C LYS A 124 5.18 -8.10 13.12
N THR A 125 5.88 -8.23 14.24
CA THR A 125 5.35 -8.03 15.60
C THR A 125 5.28 -6.55 16.01
N ASN A 126 5.96 -5.68 15.26
CA ASN A 126 5.96 -4.22 15.45
C ASN A 126 5.87 -3.58 14.05
N LEU A 127 4.68 -3.10 13.72
CA LEU A 127 4.32 -2.50 12.44
C LEU A 127 4.49 -0.98 12.44
N LYS A 128 4.92 -0.38 13.56
CA LYS A 128 5.30 1.04 13.67
C LYS A 128 6.08 1.51 12.43
N GLY A 129 5.43 2.35 11.62
CA GLY A 129 5.99 2.97 10.43
C GLY A 129 5.78 2.22 9.10
N SER A 130 5.38 0.94 9.13
CA SER A 130 5.08 0.14 7.93
C SER A 130 3.59 -0.02 7.65
N LEU A 131 2.76 0.25 8.65
CA LEU A 131 1.34 -0.05 8.61
C LEU A 131 0.57 1.02 9.37
N ILE A 132 -0.27 1.78 8.67
CA ILE A 132 -1.21 2.70 9.30
C ILE A 132 -2.61 2.30 8.87
N ALA A 133 -3.35 1.77 9.83
CA ALA A 133 -4.69 1.27 9.67
C ALA A 133 -5.68 2.26 10.30
N PHE A 134 -6.74 2.61 9.59
CA PHE A 134 -7.81 3.47 10.09
C PHE A 134 -9.09 2.69 10.25
N LYS A 135 -9.77 2.88 11.37
CA LYS A 135 -11.16 2.53 11.58
C LYS A 135 -11.89 3.76 12.08
N ASN A 136 -12.86 4.28 11.32
CA ASN A 136 -13.65 5.46 11.71
C ASN A 136 -12.77 6.64 12.17
N SER A 137 -11.73 6.96 11.39
CA SER A 137 -10.72 7.99 11.71
C SER A 137 -9.79 7.71 12.90
N LYS A 138 -9.94 6.57 13.60
CA LYS A 138 -9.02 6.12 14.65
C LYS A 138 -7.89 5.31 14.02
N ILE A 139 -6.64 5.61 14.40
CA ILE A 139 -5.48 4.78 14.07
C ILE A 139 -5.56 3.49 14.90
N LEU A 140 -5.59 2.33 14.23
CA LEU A 140 -5.52 1.03 14.88
C LEU A 140 -4.08 0.72 15.31
N SER A 141 -3.94 0.06 16.45
CA SER A 141 -2.65 -0.48 16.90
C SER A 141 -2.24 -1.70 16.08
N ASP A 142 -0.94 -1.99 16.04
CA ASP A 142 -0.37 -3.15 15.34
C ASP A 142 -1.05 -4.48 15.72
N LYS A 143 -1.43 -4.64 17.00
CA LYS A 143 -2.16 -5.83 17.49
C LYS A 143 -3.57 -5.95 16.92
N GLU A 144 -4.29 -4.83 16.79
CA GLU A 144 -5.64 -4.78 16.21
C GLU A 144 -5.62 -5.08 14.71
N VAL A 145 -4.56 -4.68 14.01
CA VAL A 145 -4.38 -5.01 12.58
C VAL A 145 -4.08 -6.50 12.40
N VAL A 146 -3.15 -7.04 13.18
CA VAL A 146 -2.74 -8.45 13.03
C VAL A 146 -3.89 -9.41 13.32
N SER A 147 -4.73 -9.11 14.31
CA SER A 147 -5.88 -9.95 14.66
C SER A 147 -7.01 -9.91 13.62
N THR A 148 -7.08 -8.85 12.80
CA THR A 148 -8.18 -8.66 11.85
C THR A 148 -7.79 -8.93 10.39
N LEU A 149 -6.49 -9.04 10.08
CA LEU A 149 -5.88 -9.38 8.78
C LEU A 149 -6.58 -10.48 7.95
N PRO A 150 -7.05 -11.61 8.54
CA PRO A 150 -7.75 -12.63 7.77
C PRO A 150 -8.99 -12.08 7.03
N ASN A 151 -9.57 -10.98 7.52
CA ASN A 151 -10.78 -10.38 6.98
C ASN A 151 -10.53 -9.24 5.97
N TYR A 152 -9.26 -8.95 5.63
CA TYR A 152 -8.92 -7.87 4.70
C TYR A 152 -8.63 -8.42 3.30
N MET A 153 -9.09 -7.70 2.28
CA MET A 153 -8.65 -7.89 0.89
C MET A 153 -7.41 -7.05 0.60
N PHE A 154 -6.50 -7.56 -0.22
CA PHE A 154 -5.39 -6.76 -0.77
C PHE A 154 -5.84 -6.14 -2.09
N LYS A 155 -5.59 -4.83 -2.28
CA LYS A 155 -5.81 -4.10 -3.53
C LYS A 155 -4.57 -3.35 -3.95
#